data_AF-A0A966IT01-F1
#
_entry.id   AF-A0A966IT01-F1
#
_cell.length_a   1.000
_cell.length_b   1.000
_cell.length_c   1.000
_cell.angle_alpha   90.00
_cell.angle_beta   90.00
_cell.angle_gamma   90.00
#
_symmetry.space_group_name_H-M   'P 1'
#
loop_
_entity.id
_entity.type
_entity.pdbx_description
1 polymer ?
#
loop_
_entity_poly.entity_id
_entity_poly.type
_entity_poly.pdbx_seq_one_letter_code
_entity_poly.pdbx_strand_id
1 'polypeptide(L)'
;KAMRGPILCLVGPPGVGKTSLGKSIAKATGRQYVRMALGGVRDEAEIRGHRRTYIGSMPGKVLQGMKKAGMNNPLFLLDEVDKLGADWRGDPTSALLEVLDPAQNNAFQDHYMEVDFDLSNVMFVTTANTLNMPQPLMDRMEIIRLSGYTEDEKLEIAKRHLMKKQFDDHGLKAGEIAITDDAVRAIIRLYTREAGVRNLEREIAKIARKTVTAIVAGEKTSVEVTPDNLEDYLGVSRFRFGEMEDHDQIGVTTGLAWTEVGGELLNIEAVKVPGKGKASATGKLGDVMKESIQAAEFFIKSRAQTYGIDLADLAKHDVHVHVPEGATPKDGPSAGVAMA
;
A
#
# COMPACT_ATOMS: atom_id res chain seq x y z
N LYS A 1 3.34 7.75 37.47
CA LYS A 1 2.19 7.01 36.90
C LYS A 1 2.49 6.77 35.42
N ALA A 2 2.72 5.52 35.02
CA ALA A 2 2.88 5.20 33.60
C ALA A 2 1.55 5.51 32.89
N MET A 3 1.58 6.40 31.90
CA MET A 3 0.39 6.65 31.08
C MET A 3 0.11 5.39 30.27
N ARG A 4 -1.03 4.76 30.55
CA ARG A 4 -1.58 3.65 29.77
C ARG A 4 -2.22 4.26 28.52
N GLY A 5 -1.39 4.54 27.52
CA GLY A 5 -1.85 5.06 26.23
C GLY A 5 -2.35 3.94 25.31
N PRO A 6 -3.22 4.26 24.33
CA PRO A 6 -3.61 3.31 23.29
C PRO A 6 -2.40 2.87 22.45
N ILE A 7 -2.51 1.70 21.82
CA ILE A 7 -1.44 1.16 20.98
C ILE A 7 -1.48 1.88 19.62
N LEU A 8 -0.36 2.45 19.20
CA LEU A 8 -0.31 3.16 17.92
C LEU A 8 -0.38 2.17 16.75
N CYS A 9 -1.30 2.38 15.82
CA CYS A 9 -1.42 1.62 14.58
C CYS A 9 -1.20 2.53 13.37
N LEU A 10 -0.09 2.32 12.65
CA LEU A 10 0.23 3.04 11.43
C LEU A 10 -0.42 2.34 10.23
N VAL A 11 -1.41 2.96 9.62
CA VAL A 11 -2.20 2.37 8.52
C VAL A 11 -1.98 3.15 7.23
N GLY A 12 -1.65 2.47 6.14
CA GLY A 12 -1.49 3.12 4.84
C GLY A 12 -0.96 2.16 3.78
N PRO A 13 -0.87 2.57 2.51
CA PRO A 13 -0.42 1.69 1.44
C PRO A 13 1.04 1.20 1.65
N PRO A 14 1.47 0.16 0.92
CA PRO A 14 2.87 -0.27 0.98
C PRO A 14 3.81 0.85 0.50
N GLY A 15 4.98 0.97 1.14
CA GLY A 15 6.00 1.93 0.72
C GLY A 15 5.85 3.35 1.30
N VAL A 16 4.90 3.62 2.19
CA VAL A 16 4.73 4.93 2.88
C VAL A 16 5.61 5.11 4.13
N GLY A 17 6.67 4.31 4.27
CA GLY A 17 7.63 4.48 5.36
C GLY A 17 7.17 4.03 6.76
N LYS A 18 6.08 3.25 6.90
CA LYS A 18 5.58 2.73 8.20
C LYS A 18 6.69 2.13 9.07
N THR A 19 7.47 1.20 8.51
CA THR A 19 8.61 0.57 9.21
C THR A 19 9.73 1.56 9.55
N SER A 20 9.97 2.56 8.69
CA SER A 20 10.97 3.62 8.91
C SER A 20 10.58 4.54 10.07
N LEU A 21 9.30 4.88 10.16
CA LEU A 21 8.74 5.63 11.29
C LEU A 21 8.92 4.84 12.60
N GLY A 22 8.62 3.55 12.62
CA GLY A 22 8.88 2.70 13.80
C GLY A 22 10.34 2.73 14.27
N LYS A 23 11.30 2.65 13.34
CA LYS A 23 12.73 2.79 13.67
C LYS A 23 13.07 4.19 14.22
N SER A 24 12.47 5.23 13.64
CA SER A 24 12.69 6.62 14.06
C SER A 24 12.13 6.89 15.45
N ILE A 25 10.94 6.35 15.78
CA ILE A 25 10.35 6.41 17.12
C ILE A 25 11.26 5.69 18.13
N ALA A 26 11.76 4.50 17.78
CA ALA A 26 12.67 3.76 18.67
C ALA A 26 13.96 4.56 18.96
N LYS A 27 14.55 5.16 17.92
CA LYS A 27 15.74 6.03 18.07
C LYS A 27 15.44 7.27 18.92
N ALA A 28 14.30 7.93 18.69
CA ALA A 28 13.91 9.15 19.42
C ALA A 28 13.58 8.87 20.90
N THR A 29 13.05 7.69 21.20
CA THR A 29 12.73 7.26 22.57
C THR A 29 13.89 6.56 23.28
N GLY A 30 15.03 6.36 22.60
CA GLY A 30 16.18 5.65 23.15
C GLY A 30 15.95 4.16 23.40
N ARG A 31 14.99 3.54 22.70
CA ARG A 31 14.61 2.13 22.88
C ARG A 31 15.23 1.25 21.81
N GLN A 32 15.55 0.00 22.19
CA GLN A 32 15.98 -1.02 21.22
C GLN A 32 14.82 -1.35 20.26
N TYR A 33 15.12 -1.35 18.96
CA TYR A 33 14.13 -1.62 17.92
C TYR A 33 14.04 -3.12 17.63
N VAL A 34 12.86 -3.71 17.85
CA VAL A 34 12.55 -5.08 17.48
C VAL A 34 11.42 -5.06 16.45
N ARG A 35 11.59 -5.77 15.33
CA ARG A 35 10.54 -5.96 14.34
C ARG A 35 10.06 -7.41 14.36
N MET A 36 8.75 -7.59 14.43
CA MET A 36 8.09 -8.87 14.28
C MET A 36 7.08 -8.77 13.13
N ALA A 37 7.23 -9.59 12.10
CA ALA A 37 6.24 -9.70 11.03
C ALA A 37 5.14 -10.67 11.46
N LEU A 38 3.90 -10.21 11.37
CA LEU A 38 2.69 -10.98 11.67
C LEU A 38 1.95 -11.44 10.40
N GLY A 39 2.36 -10.96 9.24
CA GLY A 39 1.81 -11.40 7.96
C GLY A 39 1.96 -12.90 7.75
N GLY A 40 0.83 -13.59 7.58
CA GLY A 40 0.80 -15.03 7.38
C GLY A 40 0.92 -15.87 8.66
N VAL A 41 0.91 -15.25 9.84
CA VAL A 41 0.79 -15.96 11.11
C VAL A 41 -0.63 -16.53 11.22
N ARG A 42 -0.72 -17.83 11.49
CA ARG A 42 -1.99 -18.57 11.61
C ARG A 42 -2.13 -19.37 12.88
N ASP A 43 -1.04 -19.51 13.64
CA ASP A 43 -0.97 -20.30 14.86
C ASP A 43 -0.56 -19.40 16.03
N GLU A 44 -1.30 -19.50 17.12
CA GLU A 44 -1.00 -18.86 18.39
C GLU A 44 0.37 -19.26 18.94
N ALA A 45 0.86 -20.47 18.64
CA ALA A 45 2.18 -20.93 19.04
C ALA A 45 3.32 -20.06 18.47
N GLU A 46 3.10 -19.31 17.38
CA GLU A 46 4.09 -18.36 16.90
C GLU A 46 4.27 -17.16 17.86
N ILE A 47 3.26 -16.84 18.66
CA ILE A 47 3.28 -15.74 19.63
C ILE A 47 3.66 -16.25 21.02
N ARG A 48 3.01 -17.33 21.50
CA ARG A 48 3.20 -17.90 22.85
C ARG A 48 4.15 -19.10 22.93
N GLY A 49 4.69 -19.58 21.81
CA GLY A 49 5.55 -20.75 21.78
C GLY A 49 4.80 -22.08 21.96
N HIS A 50 5.57 -23.16 21.89
CA HIS A 50 5.09 -24.52 22.10
C HIS A 50 5.39 -24.99 23.53
N ARG A 51 4.57 -25.92 24.06
CA ARG A 51 4.88 -26.60 25.32
C ARG A 51 6.21 -27.34 25.22
N ARG A 52 7.01 -27.30 26.29
CA ARG A 52 8.34 -27.97 26.36
C ARG A 52 8.30 -29.46 26.06
N THR A 53 7.17 -30.10 26.31
CA THR A 53 6.97 -31.54 26.11
C THR A 53 6.95 -31.96 24.63
N TYR A 54 6.82 -31.02 23.68
CA TYR A 54 6.84 -31.33 22.26
C TYR A 54 8.26 -31.36 21.68
N ILE A 55 8.50 -32.34 20.80
CA ILE A 55 9.76 -32.45 20.04
C ILE A 55 9.89 -31.22 19.13
N GLY A 56 11.03 -30.52 19.22
CA GLY A 56 11.26 -29.29 18.46
C GLY A 56 10.54 -28.06 19.02
N SER A 57 10.10 -28.10 20.27
CA SER A 57 9.46 -26.96 20.93
C SER A 57 10.38 -25.74 20.99
N MET A 58 9.82 -24.57 20.70
CA MET A 58 10.51 -23.29 20.69
C MET A 58 9.66 -22.25 21.44
N PRO A 59 10.30 -21.27 22.12
CA PRO A 59 9.62 -20.09 22.63
C PRO A 59 8.96 -19.29 21.51
N GLY A 60 7.92 -18.55 21.84
CA GLY A 60 7.23 -17.68 20.90
C GLY A 60 8.09 -16.52 20.43
N LYS A 61 7.71 -15.92 19.29
CA LYS A 61 8.42 -14.79 18.68
C LYS A 61 8.55 -13.59 19.61
N VAL A 62 7.62 -13.40 20.56
CA VAL A 62 7.66 -12.32 21.55
C VAL A 62 8.88 -12.45 22.44
N LEU A 63 9.05 -13.62 23.07
CA LEU A 63 10.20 -13.88 23.94
C LEU A 63 11.51 -13.95 23.16
N GLN A 64 11.51 -14.50 21.95
CA GLN A 64 12.69 -14.46 21.08
C GLN A 64 13.09 -13.00 20.75
N GLY A 65 12.10 -12.13 20.52
CA GLY A 65 12.31 -10.70 20.31
C GLY A 65 12.88 -10.00 21.54
N MET A 66 12.36 -10.31 22.74
CA MET A 66 12.87 -9.77 24.01
C MET A 66 14.33 -10.21 24.25
N LYS A 67 14.63 -11.49 24.03
CA LYS A 67 15.99 -12.03 24.12
C LYS A 67 16.94 -11.31 23.16
N LYS A 68 16.50 -11.03 21.93
CA LYS A 68 17.30 -10.31 20.93
C LYS A 68 17.51 -8.84 21.30
N ALA A 69 16.51 -8.19 21.91
CA ALA A 69 16.62 -6.80 22.36
C ALA A 69 17.64 -6.64 23.49
N GLY A 70 17.74 -7.63 24.39
CA GLY A 70 18.62 -7.59 25.55
C GLY A 70 18.27 -6.52 26.59
N MET A 71 17.07 -5.93 26.49
CA MET A 71 16.56 -4.84 27.33
C MET A 71 15.11 -5.13 27.72
N ASN A 72 14.64 -4.56 28.84
CA ASN A 72 13.27 -4.74 29.35
C ASN A 72 12.26 -3.73 28.81
N ASN A 73 12.71 -2.69 28.10
CA ASN A 73 11.87 -1.62 27.55
C ASN A 73 12.01 -1.40 26.02
N PRO A 74 12.13 -2.44 25.18
CA PRO A 74 12.24 -2.27 23.73
C PRO A 74 10.98 -1.66 23.11
N LEU A 75 11.13 -1.17 21.88
CA LEU A 75 10.01 -0.88 21.00
C LEU A 75 9.81 -2.07 20.05
N PHE A 76 8.64 -2.69 20.13
CA PHE A 76 8.20 -3.74 19.24
C PHE A 76 7.35 -3.14 18.12
N LEU A 77 7.84 -3.24 16.88
CA LEU A 77 7.05 -3.00 15.69
C LEU A 77 6.42 -4.32 15.22
N LEU A 78 5.10 -4.43 15.38
CA LEU A 78 4.29 -5.54 14.87
C LEU A 78 3.82 -5.20 13.45
N ASP A 79 4.46 -5.80 12.46
CA ASP A 79 4.28 -5.47 11.03
C ASP A 79 3.18 -6.35 10.42
N GLU A 80 2.29 -5.73 9.62
CA GLU A 80 1.20 -6.41 8.87
C GLU A 80 0.15 -7.12 9.75
N VAL A 81 -0.39 -6.42 10.77
CA VAL A 81 -1.46 -6.97 11.64
C VAL A 81 -2.75 -7.27 10.87
N ASP A 82 -2.99 -6.62 9.72
CA ASP A 82 -4.13 -6.86 8.84
C ASP A 82 -4.04 -8.20 8.08
N LYS A 83 -2.88 -8.86 8.11
CA LYS A 83 -2.65 -10.14 7.42
C LYS A 83 -2.59 -11.33 8.38
N LEU A 84 -3.13 -11.16 9.59
CA LEU A 84 -3.36 -12.26 10.52
C LEU A 84 -4.45 -13.18 9.95
N GLY A 85 -4.11 -14.47 9.82
CA GLY A 85 -5.06 -15.48 9.38
C GLY A 85 -5.68 -16.18 10.58
N ALA A 86 -7.00 -16.31 10.60
CA ALA A 86 -7.67 -17.26 11.48
C ALA A 86 -7.75 -18.62 10.78
N ASP A 87 -7.06 -19.63 11.32
CA ASP A 87 -7.25 -21.03 10.91
C ASP A 87 -8.08 -21.78 11.98
N TRP A 88 -8.65 -22.93 11.62
CA TRP A 88 -9.44 -23.77 12.53
C TRP A 88 -8.68 -24.27 13.78
N ARG A 89 -7.36 -24.06 13.85
CA ARG A 89 -6.47 -24.54 14.93
C ARG A 89 -6.29 -23.55 16.08
N GLY A 90 -6.72 -22.30 15.92
CA GLY A 90 -6.58 -21.26 16.94
C GLY A 90 -6.66 -19.86 16.34
N ASP A 91 -6.98 -18.87 17.18
CA ASP A 91 -7.01 -17.47 16.78
C ASP A 91 -5.78 -16.73 17.31
N PRO A 92 -4.76 -16.44 16.47
CA PRO A 92 -3.57 -15.71 16.90
C PRO A 92 -3.89 -14.30 17.41
N THR A 93 -5.07 -13.77 17.08
CA THR A 93 -5.57 -12.48 17.61
C THR A 93 -5.68 -12.52 19.12
N SER A 94 -6.13 -13.63 19.70
CA SER A 94 -6.30 -13.77 21.15
C SER A 94 -4.97 -13.69 21.90
N ALA A 95 -3.93 -14.36 21.37
CA ALA A 95 -2.57 -14.28 21.89
C ALA A 95 -1.96 -12.88 21.76
N LEU A 96 -2.21 -12.18 20.64
CA LEU A 96 -1.78 -10.78 20.51
C LEU A 96 -2.50 -9.86 21.49
N LEU A 97 -3.80 -10.08 21.73
CA LEU A 97 -4.54 -9.27 22.69
C LEU A 97 -3.96 -9.38 24.09
N GLU A 98 -3.53 -10.56 24.53
CA GLU A 98 -2.86 -10.72 25.84
C GLU A 98 -1.54 -9.94 25.91
N VAL A 99 -0.72 -10.01 24.85
CA VAL A 99 0.56 -9.29 24.76
C VAL A 99 0.36 -7.77 24.76
N LEU A 100 -0.71 -7.32 24.10
CA LEU A 100 -1.03 -5.91 23.88
C LEU A 100 -1.83 -5.29 25.04
N ASP A 101 -2.59 -6.08 25.79
CA ASP A 101 -3.44 -5.61 26.88
C ASP A 101 -2.61 -5.17 28.10
N PRO A 102 -2.60 -3.88 28.49
CA PRO A 102 -1.88 -3.42 29.67
C PRO A 102 -2.35 -4.04 31.00
N ALA A 103 -3.50 -4.72 31.01
CA ALA A 103 -4.01 -5.44 32.18
C ALA A 103 -3.49 -6.88 32.29
N GLN A 104 -2.98 -7.46 31.20
CA GLN A 104 -2.53 -8.86 31.15
C GLN A 104 -1.03 -9.00 30.85
N ASN A 105 -0.46 -8.03 30.13
CA ASN A 105 0.91 -8.11 29.64
C ASN A 105 2.00 -8.09 30.73
N ASN A 106 1.65 -7.77 31.98
CA ASN A 106 2.55 -7.85 33.12
C ASN A 106 2.83 -9.29 33.60
N ALA A 107 1.98 -10.23 33.21
CA ALA A 107 2.09 -11.64 33.55
C ALA A 107 1.91 -12.51 32.30
N PHE A 108 2.50 -12.08 31.17
CA PHE A 108 2.41 -12.83 29.92
C PHE A 108 3.09 -14.19 30.06
N GLN A 109 2.36 -15.27 29.73
CA GLN A 109 2.87 -16.63 29.88
C GLN A 109 3.13 -17.27 28.51
N ASP A 110 4.40 -17.52 28.23
CA ASP A 110 4.83 -18.33 27.08
C ASP A 110 4.78 -19.82 27.44
N HIS A 111 4.18 -20.65 26.59
CA HIS A 111 4.01 -22.09 26.81
C HIS A 111 5.33 -22.85 26.91
N TYR A 112 6.42 -22.31 26.34
CA TYR A 112 7.73 -22.91 26.45
C TYR A 112 8.41 -22.50 27.76
N MET A 113 8.24 -21.26 28.21
CA MET A 113 8.92 -20.79 29.43
C MET A 113 8.19 -21.18 30.71
N GLU A 114 6.86 -21.26 30.67
CA GLU A 114 5.96 -21.57 31.80
C GLU A 114 6.19 -20.67 33.02
N VAL A 115 6.71 -19.46 32.81
CA VAL A 115 6.90 -18.42 33.82
C VAL A 115 6.31 -17.11 33.33
N ASP A 116 5.77 -16.32 34.26
CA ASP A 116 5.21 -15.01 33.97
C ASP A 116 6.32 -14.04 33.55
N PHE A 117 6.13 -13.40 32.39
CA PHE A 117 7.07 -12.44 31.84
C PHE A 117 6.42 -11.06 31.77
N ASP A 118 7.04 -10.06 32.40
CA ASP A 118 6.52 -8.69 32.44
C ASP A 118 6.88 -7.92 31.16
N LEU A 119 5.87 -7.64 30.33
CA LEU A 119 5.95 -6.83 29.12
C LEU A 119 5.41 -5.40 29.33
N SER A 120 5.09 -4.97 30.55
CA SER A 120 4.47 -3.67 30.84
C SER A 120 5.32 -2.48 30.36
N ASN A 121 6.65 -2.64 30.31
CA ASN A 121 7.59 -1.59 29.89
C ASN A 121 7.87 -1.60 28.39
N VAL A 122 7.36 -2.58 27.64
CA VAL A 122 7.53 -2.71 26.20
C VAL A 122 6.61 -1.72 25.49
N MET A 123 7.14 -0.98 24.53
CA MET A 123 6.35 -0.09 23.69
C MET A 123 5.94 -0.81 22.42
N PHE A 124 4.64 -1.04 22.23
CA PHE A 124 4.11 -1.67 21.02
C PHE A 124 3.66 -0.61 20.01
N VAL A 125 4.07 -0.79 18.75
CA VAL A 125 3.58 -0.04 17.59
C VAL A 125 3.21 -1.07 16.52
N THR A 126 2.03 -0.94 15.94
CA THR A 126 1.54 -1.84 14.90
C THR A 126 1.53 -1.15 13.54
N THR A 127 1.61 -1.94 12.47
CA THR A 127 1.41 -1.45 11.10
C THR A 127 0.37 -2.30 10.38
N ALA A 128 -0.42 -1.65 9.54
CA ALA A 128 -1.35 -2.33 8.65
C ALA A 128 -1.36 -1.66 7.26
N ASN A 129 -1.78 -2.41 6.24
CA ASN A 129 -2.04 -1.82 4.92
C ASN A 129 -3.50 -1.38 4.79
N THR A 130 -4.42 -2.15 5.35
CA THR A 130 -5.85 -1.85 5.37
C THR A 130 -6.41 -1.88 6.80
N LEU A 131 -7.65 -1.44 6.96
CA LEU A 131 -8.40 -1.59 8.22
C LEU A 131 -9.23 -2.88 8.27
N ASN A 132 -9.04 -3.79 7.31
CA ASN A 132 -9.72 -5.07 7.32
C ASN A 132 -9.01 -6.01 8.31
N MET A 133 -9.19 -5.78 9.61
CA MET A 133 -8.57 -6.53 10.69
C MET A 133 -9.58 -6.78 11.83
N PRO A 134 -9.30 -7.72 12.76
CA PRO A 134 -10.24 -8.06 13.83
C PRO A 134 -10.65 -6.85 14.68
N GLN A 135 -11.96 -6.65 14.85
CA GLN A 135 -12.53 -5.55 15.66
C GLN A 135 -11.91 -5.44 17.07
N PRO A 136 -11.67 -6.54 17.82
CA PRO A 136 -11.07 -6.46 19.15
C PRO A 136 -9.67 -5.81 19.18
N LEU A 137 -8.89 -5.93 18.10
CA LEU A 137 -7.61 -5.24 17.97
C LEU A 137 -7.81 -3.77 17.65
N MET A 138 -8.75 -3.45 16.74
CA MET A 138 -9.00 -2.06 16.33
C MET A 138 -9.44 -1.20 17.50
N ASP A 139 -10.33 -1.70 18.36
CA ASP A 139 -10.89 -0.95 19.49
C ASP A 139 -9.82 -0.55 20.53
N ARG A 140 -8.66 -1.21 20.52
CA ARG A 140 -7.54 -0.99 21.44
C ARG A 140 -6.40 -0.18 20.81
N MET A 141 -6.54 0.18 19.54
CA MET A 141 -5.50 0.88 18.77
C MET A 141 -5.90 2.32 18.46
N GLU A 142 -4.94 3.23 18.56
CA GLU A 142 -5.04 4.57 17.99
C GLU A 142 -4.56 4.53 16.54
N ILE A 143 -5.50 4.72 15.60
CA ILE A 143 -5.24 4.60 14.17
C ILE A 143 -4.68 5.91 13.62
N ILE A 144 -3.45 5.87 13.12
CA ILE A 144 -2.79 6.95 12.39
C ILE A 144 -2.75 6.57 10.91
N ARG A 145 -3.52 7.29 10.09
CA ARG A 145 -3.57 7.07 8.64
C ARG A 145 -2.42 7.81 7.95
N LEU A 146 -1.63 7.07 7.18
CA LEU A 146 -0.54 7.57 6.35
C LEU A 146 -1.00 7.49 4.89
N SER A 147 -1.14 8.66 4.28
CA SER A 147 -1.47 8.77 2.85
C SER A 147 -0.26 8.42 1.98
N GLY A 148 -0.51 8.29 0.68
CA GLY A 148 0.57 8.30 -0.32
C GLY A 148 1.28 9.64 -0.41
N TYR A 149 2.31 9.67 -1.23
CA TYR A 149 3.13 10.85 -1.49
C TYR A 149 2.81 11.45 -2.86
N THR A 150 2.83 12.78 -2.94
CA THR A 150 2.84 13.55 -4.18
C THR A 150 4.16 13.37 -4.95
N GLU A 151 4.21 13.78 -6.21
CA GLU A 151 5.42 13.66 -7.03
C GLU A 151 6.62 14.40 -6.41
N ASP A 152 6.41 15.62 -5.93
CA ASP A 152 7.45 16.42 -5.30
C ASP A 152 7.92 15.82 -3.97
N GLU A 153 7.00 15.27 -3.16
CA GLU A 153 7.36 14.55 -1.95
C GLU A 153 8.18 13.30 -2.26
N LYS A 154 7.82 12.52 -3.28
CA LYS A 154 8.59 11.35 -3.72
C LYS A 154 9.98 11.74 -4.20
N LEU A 155 10.11 12.83 -4.95
CA LEU A 155 11.40 13.37 -5.39
C LEU A 155 12.30 13.68 -4.19
N GLU A 156 11.78 14.41 -3.20
CA GLU A 156 12.56 14.77 -2.00
C GLU A 156 12.90 13.53 -1.15
N ILE A 157 11.99 12.57 -1.02
CA ILE A 157 12.28 11.29 -0.35
C ILE A 157 13.38 10.53 -1.08
N ALA A 158 13.34 10.49 -2.42
CA ALA A 158 14.35 9.82 -3.22
C ALA A 158 15.74 10.43 -3.01
N LYS A 159 15.84 11.76 -3.11
CA LYS A 159 17.10 12.50 -2.97
C LYS A 159 17.69 12.38 -1.57
N ARG A 160 16.87 12.59 -0.54
CA ARG A 160 17.35 12.65 0.86
C ARG A 160 17.62 11.28 1.47
N HIS A 161 16.94 10.23 0.98
CA HIS A 161 16.96 8.92 1.63
C HIS A 161 17.26 7.77 0.67
N LEU A 162 16.48 7.60 -0.40
CA LEU A 162 16.55 6.37 -1.21
C LEU A 162 17.86 6.28 -2.00
N MET A 163 18.27 7.35 -2.69
CA MET A 163 19.51 7.38 -3.46
C MET A 163 20.72 7.09 -2.58
N LYS A 164 20.86 7.85 -1.49
CA LYS A 164 21.96 7.67 -0.55
C LYS A 164 22.02 6.23 -0.05
N LYS A 165 20.88 5.70 0.42
CA LYS A 165 20.79 4.32 0.91
C LYS A 165 21.20 3.32 -0.19
N GLN A 166 20.67 3.45 -1.40
CA GLN A 166 20.95 2.52 -2.48
C GLN A 166 22.40 2.61 -2.97
N PHE A 167 23.01 3.79 -2.98
CA PHE A 167 24.42 3.96 -3.35
C PHE A 167 25.34 3.34 -2.29
N ASP A 168 25.07 3.59 -1.01
CA ASP A 168 25.80 3.00 0.12
C ASP A 168 25.67 1.45 0.10
N ASP A 169 24.45 0.93 -0.08
CA ASP A 169 24.17 -0.52 -0.11
C ASP A 169 24.86 -1.24 -1.30
N HIS A 170 25.10 -0.52 -2.41
CA HIS A 170 25.80 -1.06 -3.59
C HIS A 170 27.30 -0.70 -3.63
N GLY A 171 27.81 0.01 -2.63
CA GLY A 171 29.22 0.37 -2.52
C GLY A 171 29.70 1.42 -3.54
N LEU A 172 28.78 2.21 -4.10
CA LEU A 172 29.11 3.31 -5.01
C LEU A 172 29.72 4.48 -4.23
N LYS A 173 30.84 5.01 -4.72
CA LYS A 173 31.51 6.17 -4.11
C LYS A 173 30.86 7.48 -4.57
N ALA A 174 31.09 8.53 -3.79
CA ALA A 174 30.68 9.88 -4.18
C ALA A 174 31.31 10.25 -5.54
N GLY A 175 30.46 10.65 -6.49
CA GLY A 175 30.86 11.04 -7.85
C GLY A 175 30.88 9.89 -8.88
N GLU A 176 30.74 8.63 -8.47
CA GLU A 176 30.61 7.50 -9.41
C GLU A 176 29.23 7.45 -10.07
N ILE A 177 28.21 7.99 -9.40
CA ILE A 177 26.85 8.10 -9.93
C ILE A 177 26.20 9.43 -9.53
N ALA A 178 25.46 10.02 -10.46
CA ALA A 178 24.52 11.11 -10.22
C ALA A 178 23.21 10.84 -10.96
N ILE A 179 22.07 10.99 -10.29
CA ILE A 179 20.74 10.91 -10.91
C ILE A 179 20.14 12.31 -10.83
N THR A 180 19.85 12.89 -11.98
CA THR A 180 19.25 14.24 -12.06
C THR A 180 17.82 14.24 -11.51
N ASP A 181 17.37 15.38 -10.99
CA ASP A 181 15.99 15.53 -10.46
C ASP A 181 14.95 15.20 -11.54
N ASP A 182 15.20 15.58 -12.80
CA ASP A 182 14.31 15.27 -13.92
C ASP A 182 14.29 13.77 -14.26
N ALA A 183 15.43 13.08 -14.15
CA ALA A 183 15.44 11.62 -14.27
C ALA A 183 14.60 10.97 -13.18
N VAL A 184 14.64 11.46 -11.93
CA VAL A 184 13.79 10.92 -10.85
C VAL A 184 12.31 11.15 -11.15
N ARG A 185 11.93 12.34 -11.61
CA ARG A 185 10.54 12.62 -12.03
C ARG A 185 10.11 11.69 -13.16
N ALA A 186 10.98 11.47 -14.15
CA ALA A 186 10.73 10.52 -15.23
C ALA A 186 10.53 9.09 -14.71
N ILE A 187 11.34 8.64 -13.73
CA ILE A 187 11.15 7.33 -13.07
C ILE A 187 9.77 7.27 -12.40
N ILE A 188 9.41 8.29 -11.62
CA ILE A 188 8.13 8.36 -10.91
C ILE A 188 6.96 8.24 -11.90
N ARG A 189 7.02 8.97 -13.02
CA ARG A 189 5.92 9.05 -14.01
C ARG A 189 5.84 7.85 -14.95
N LEU A 190 6.97 7.35 -15.45
CA LEU A 190 7.03 6.40 -16.57
C LEU A 190 7.34 4.97 -16.15
N TYR A 191 7.89 4.77 -14.94
CA TYR A 191 8.37 3.46 -14.47
C TYR A 191 7.71 2.99 -13.17
N THR A 192 6.96 3.85 -12.47
CA THR A 192 6.27 3.49 -11.23
C THR A 192 4.78 3.85 -11.29
N ARG A 193 3.95 3.03 -10.66
CA ARG A 193 2.52 3.30 -10.43
C ARG A 193 2.16 2.80 -9.03
N GLU A 194 2.33 3.67 -8.04
CA GLU A 194 2.11 3.35 -6.62
C GLU A 194 1.87 4.62 -5.79
N ALA A 195 1.26 4.51 -4.61
CA ALA A 195 1.13 5.61 -3.66
C ALA A 195 2.42 5.87 -2.85
N GLY A 196 3.19 4.81 -2.57
CA GLY A 196 4.45 4.87 -1.82
C GLY A 196 5.67 5.07 -2.71
N VAL A 197 6.84 4.68 -2.20
CA VAL A 197 8.14 4.75 -2.91
C VAL A 197 8.84 3.38 -3.02
N ARG A 198 8.11 2.27 -2.91
CA ARG A 198 8.73 0.92 -2.88
C ARG A 198 9.26 0.53 -4.24
N ASN A 199 8.51 0.75 -5.32
CA ASN A 199 8.97 0.55 -6.68
C ASN A 199 9.97 1.62 -7.09
N LEU A 200 9.80 2.87 -6.65
CA LEU A 200 10.81 3.92 -6.87
C LEU A 200 12.18 3.51 -6.33
N GLU A 201 12.25 2.99 -5.09
CA GLU A 201 13.48 2.46 -4.50
C GLU A 201 14.06 1.30 -5.33
N ARG A 202 13.22 0.41 -5.86
CA ARG A 202 13.65 -0.71 -6.71
C ARG A 202 14.25 -0.26 -8.03
N GLU A 203 13.65 0.73 -8.70
CA GLU A 203 14.18 1.25 -9.97
C GLU A 203 15.52 1.99 -9.72
N ILE A 204 15.65 2.76 -8.63
CA ILE A 204 16.93 3.35 -8.22
C ILE A 204 17.98 2.26 -7.95
N ALA A 205 17.62 1.18 -7.25
CA ALA A 205 18.52 0.05 -7.01
C ALA A 205 18.97 -0.63 -8.32
N LYS A 206 18.08 -0.72 -9.31
CA LYS A 206 18.41 -1.27 -10.64
C LYS A 206 19.42 -0.41 -11.39
N ILE A 207 19.24 0.91 -11.34
CA ILE A 207 20.20 1.89 -11.90
C ILE A 207 21.56 1.77 -11.20
N ALA A 208 21.57 1.75 -9.86
CA ALA A 208 22.80 1.61 -9.08
C ALA A 208 23.55 0.32 -9.46
N ARG A 209 22.85 -0.81 -9.53
CA ARG A 209 23.44 -2.11 -9.91
C ARG A 209 24.06 -2.10 -11.30
N LYS A 210 23.35 -1.57 -12.30
CA LYS A 210 23.88 -1.46 -13.67
C LYS A 210 25.10 -0.55 -13.74
N THR A 211 25.08 0.54 -12.97
CA THR A 211 26.21 1.47 -12.88
C THR A 211 27.44 0.78 -12.29
N VAL A 212 27.28 0.04 -11.18
CA VAL A 212 28.36 -0.77 -10.60
C VAL A 212 28.91 -1.75 -11.64
N THR A 213 28.05 -2.47 -12.37
CA THR A 213 28.51 -3.42 -13.40
C THR A 213 29.36 -2.74 -14.48
N ALA A 214 28.94 -1.57 -14.98
CA ALA A 214 29.68 -0.82 -15.99
C ALA A 214 31.04 -0.31 -15.46
N ILE A 215 31.10 0.12 -14.20
CA ILE A 215 32.34 0.59 -13.57
C ILE A 215 33.32 -0.56 -13.36
N VAL A 216 32.85 -1.70 -12.83
CA VAL A 216 33.69 -2.89 -12.61
C VAL A 216 34.18 -3.49 -13.93
N ALA A 217 33.38 -3.43 -14.99
CA ALA A 217 33.79 -3.83 -16.34
C ALA A 217 34.82 -2.88 -16.98
N GLY A 218 35.09 -1.71 -16.38
CA GLY A 218 35.99 -0.70 -16.91
C GLY A 218 35.43 0.11 -18.07
N GLU A 219 34.12 0.03 -18.32
CA GLU A 219 33.45 0.73 -19.42
C GLU A 219 33.24 2.22 -19.12
N LYS A 220 32.97 2.55 -17.85
CA LYS A 220 32.71 3.92 -17.38
C LYS A 220 33.38 4.16 -16.03
N THR A 221 33.82 5.40 -15.78
CA THR A 221 34.38 5.82 -14.48
C THR A 221 33.38 6.58 -13.63
N SER A 222 32.41 7.25 -14.26
CA SER A 222 31.30 7.96 -13.63
C SER A 222 30.09 7.90 -14.55
N VAL A 223 28.90 7.90 -13.96
CA VAL A 223 27.62 7.82 -14.67
C VAL A 223 26.70 8.94 -14.21
N GLU A 224 26.25 9.75 -15.17
CA GLU A 224 25.15 10.68 -14.97
C GLU A 224 23.88 10.13 -15.64
N VAL A 225 22.81 10.00 -14.87
CA VAL A 225 21.51 9.50 -15.32
C VAL A 225 20.57 10.67 -15.54
N THR A 226 20.15 10.82 -16.79
CA THR A 226 19.24 11.85 -17.29
C THR A 226 17.97 11.17 -17.84
N PRO A 227 16.89 11.94 -18.11
CA PRO A 227 15.72 11.37 -18.76
C PRO A 227 16.04 10.66 -20.09
N ASP A 228 16.98 11.18 -20.87
CA ASP A 228 17.30 10.69 -22.22
C ASP A 228 17.97 9.32 -22.21
N ASN A 229 18.79 9.02 -21.20
CA ASN A 229 19.51 7.75 -21.09
C ASN A 229 18.84 6.76 -20.13
N LEU A 230 17.66 7.10 -19.59
CA LEU A 230 16.99 6.29 -18.57
C LEU A 230 16.63 4.89 -19.08
N GLU A 231 16.31 4.77 -20.36
CA GLU A 231 15.98 3.49 -21.01
C GLU A 231 17.15 2.50 -21.01
N ASP A 232 18.40 2.97 -21.12
CA ASP A 232 19.59 2.11 -21.06
C ASP A 232 19.67 1.36 -19.73
N TYR A 233 19.14 1.97 -18.66
CA TYR A 233 19.13 1.40 -17.32
C TYR A 233 17.84 0.62 -17.05
N LEU A 234 16.69 1.22 -17.32
CA LEU A 234 15.40 0.68 -16.88
C LEU A 234 14.67 -0.15 -17.94
N GLY A 235 15.06 -0.03 -19.21
CA GLY A 235 14.33 -0.53 -20.38
C GLY A 235 13.29 0.48 -20.86
N VAL A 236 12.45 0.05 -21.81
CA VAL A 236 11.33 0.85 -22.32
C VAL A 236 10.39 1.33 -21.21
N SER A 237 9.83 2.53 -21.36
CA SER A 237 8.84 3.09 -20.44
C SER A 237 7.67 2.11 -20.24
N ARG A 238 7.30 1.85 -18.98
CA ARG A 238 6.23 0.88 -18.64
C ARG A 238 4.86 1.52 -18.60
N PHE A 239 4.81 2.80 -18.25
CA PHE A 239 3.60 3.59 -18.11
C PHE A 239 3.69 4.80 -19.03
N ARG A 240 2.52 5.22 -19.50
CA ARG A 240 2.37 6.48 -20.22
C ARG A 240 1.86 7.53 -19.24
N PHE A 241 2.43 8.72 -19.31
CA PHE A 241 2.05 9.84 -18.45
C PHE A 241 1.51 10.97 -19.32
N GLY A 242 0.39 11.55 -18.91
CA GLY A 242 -0.15 12.74 -19.57
C GLY A 242 -0.87 12.49 -20.89
N GLU A 243 -1.35 11.27 -21.18
CA GLU A 243 -2.39 11.07 -22.20
C GLU A 243 -3.73 11.60 -21.66
N MET A 244 -3.82 12.91 -21.40
CA MET A 244 -5.11 13.59 -21.57
C MET A 244 -5.40 13.53 -23.07
N GLU A 245 -6.63 13.21 -23.44
CA GLU A 245 -7.00 13.33 -24.85
C GLU A 245 -6.74 14.78 -25.29
N ASP A 246 -6.02 14.96 -26.39
CA ASP A 246 -5.63 16.29 -26.89
C ASP A 246 -6.83 17.19 -27.20
N HIS A 247 -8.04 16.62 -27.26
CA HIS A 247 -9.30 17.28 -27.58
C HIS A 247 -10.48 16.63 -26.85
N ASP A 248 -11.51 17.43 -26.57
CA ASP A 248 -12.77 16.95 -26.00
C ASP A 248 -13.45 15.94 -26.95
N GLN A 249 -13.72 14.74 -26.47
CA GLN A 249 -14.45 13.72 -27.22
C GLN A 249 -15.90 13.57 -26.74
N ILE A 250 -16.81 13.36 -27.69
CA ILE A 250 -18.21 13.09 -27.39
C ILE A 250 -18.34 11.64 -26.95
N GLY A 251 -18.94 11.42 -25.77
CA GLY A 251 -19.14 10.09 -25.22
C GLY A 251 -17.95 9.56 -24.42
N VAL A 252 -16.98 10.41 -24.07
CA VAL A 252 -15.89 10.06 -23.15
C VAL A 252 -15.89 11.04 -21.98
N THR A 253 -15.83 10.51 -20.75
CA THR A 253 -15.76 11.31 -19.52
C THR A 253 -14.66 10.80 -18.62
N THR A 254 -13.80 11.69 -18.11
CA THR A 254 -12.79 11.31 -17.12
C THR A 254 -13.40 11.21 -15.72
N GLY A 255 -13.38 10.01 -15.15
CA GLY A 255 -13.75 9.72 -13.77
C GLY A 255 -12.54 9.54 -12.86
N LEU A 256 -12.76 9.73 -11.56
CA LEU A 256 -11.78 9.39 -10.52
C LEU A 256 -12.16 8.07 -9.87
N ALA A 257 -11.22 7.14 -9.81
CA ALA A 257 -11.33 5.91 -9.05
C ALA A 257 -10.35 5.91 -7.88
N TRP A 258 -10.75 5.26 -6.80
CA TRP A 258 -9.85 4.94 -5.70
C TRP A 258 -9.46 3.48 -5.79
N THR A 259 -8.16 3.22 -5.87
CA THR A 259 -7.58 1.89 -5.81
C THR A 259 -6.72 1.76 -4.56
N GLU A 260 -6.36 0.54 -4.18
CA GLU A 260 -5.44 0.29 -3.05
C GLU A 260 -4.06 0.93 -3.25
N VAL A 261 -3.68 1.24 -4.49
CA VAL A 261 -2.41 1.88 -4.85
C VAL A 261 -2.54 3.40 -5.03
N GLY A 262 -3.72 3.98 -4.83
CA GLY A 262 -3.96 5.42 -4.89
C GLY A 262 -5.16 5.82 -5.75
N GLY A 263 -5.33 7.12 -5.92
CA GLY A 263 -6.31 7.66 -6.86
C GLY A 263 -5.87 7.47 -8.31
N GLU A 264 -6.81 7.13 -9.18
CA GLU A 264 -6.58 6.89 -10.59
C GLU A 264 -7.61 7.65 -11.45
N LEU A 265 -7.19 8.10 -12.63
CA LEU A 265 -8.06 8.64 -13.67
C LEU A 265 -8.52 7.49 -14.58
N LEU A 266 -9.82 7.39 -14.81
CA LEU A 266 -10.43 6.44 -15.72
C LEU A 266 -11.19 7.18 -16.81
N ASN A 267 -11.10 6.74 -18.05
CA ASN A 267 -11.93 7.28 -19.13
C ASN A 267 -13.17 6.40 -19.24
N ILE A 268 -14.35 6.90 -18.90
CA ILE A 268 -15.61 6.19 -19.10
C ILE A 268 -16.10 6.51 -20.50
N GLU A 269 -16.35 5.48 -21.30
CA GLU A 269 -16.75 5.60 -22.69
C GLU A 269 -18.22 5.19 -22.85
N ALA A 270 -18.97 5.91 -23.66
CA ALA A 270 -20.37 5.65 -23.96
C ALA A 270 -20.61 5.77 -25.47
N VAL A 271 -21.19 4.73 -26.07
CA VAL A 271 -21.52 4.69 -27.49
C VAL A 271 -23.02 4.52 -27.69
N LYS A 272 -23.59 5.31 -28.60
CA LYS A 272 -24.98 5.19 -29.08
C LYS A 272 -24.99 4.46 -30.42
N VAL A 273 -25.72 3.36 -30.51
CA VAL A 273 -25.91 2.58 -31.76
C VAL A 273 -27.39 2.35 -32.05
N PRO A 274 -27.82 2.21 -33.32
CA PRO A 274 -29.21 1.83 -33.62
C PRO A 274 -29.58 0.50 -32.95
N GLY A 275 -30.73 0.44 -32.29
CA GLY A 275 -31.10 -0.64 -31.39
C GLY A 275 -32.55 -0.60 -30.90
N LYS A 276 -32.80 -1.14 -29.71
CA LYS A 276 -34.13 -1.28 -29.08
C LYS A 276 -34.29 -0.46 -27.80
N GLY A 277 -33.42 0.52 -27.54
CA GLY A 277 -33.52 1.38 -26.36
C GLY A 277 -32.89 0.79 -25.10
N LYS A 278 -31.97 -0.17 -25.22
CA LYS A 278 -31.32 -0.85 -24.08
C LYS A 278 -30.03 -0.18 -23.68
N ALA A 279 -29.83 0.03 -22.38
CA ALA A 279 -28.54 0.34 -21.79
C ALA A 279 -27.80 -0.95 -21.40
N SER A 280 -26.51 -1.02 -21.72
CA SER A 280 -25.64 -2.14 -21.36
C SER A 280 -24.27 -1.63 -20.94
N ALA A 281 -23.53 -2.46 -20.19
CA ALA A 281 -22.24 -2.03 -19.66
C ALA A 281 -21.19 -3.15 -19.62
N THR A 282 -19.92 -2.78 -19.79
CA THR A 282 -18.76 -3.69 -19.70
C THR A 282 -17.63 -3.07 -18.87
N GLY A 283 -16.66 -3.90 -18.46
CA GLY A 283 -15.53 -3.47 -17.61
C GLY A 283 -15.45 -4.14 -16.23
N LYS A 284 -15.98 -5.37 -16.06
CA LYS A 284 -16.02 -6.09 -14.77
C LYS A 284 -16.68 -5.29 -13.64
N LEU A 285 -17.85 -4.75 -13.94
CA LEU A 285 -18.64 -3.96 -12.99
C LEU A 285 -19.37 -4.85 -11.99
N GLY A 286 -19.28 -4.47 -10.71
CA GLY A 286 -20.11 -5.03 -9.64
C GLY A 286 -21.56 -4.56 -9.72
N ASP A 287 -22.40 -5.06 -8.82
CA ASP A 287 -23.85 -4.82 -8.91
C ASP A 287 -24.23 -3.38 -8.52
N VAL A 288 -23.51 -2.75 -7.59
CA VAL A 288 -23.75 -1.35 -7.19
C VAL A 288 -23.45 -0.39 -8.34
N MET A 289 -22.42 -0.70 -9.14
CA MET A 289 -22.10 0.11 -10.31
C MET A 289 -23.14 -0.06 -11.42
N LYS A 290 -23.69 -1.28 -11.63
CA LYS A 290 -24.79 -1.49 -12.58
C LYS A 290 -26.05 -0.74 -12.17
N GLU A 291 -26.38 -0.72 -10.88
CA GLU A 291 -27.48 0.09 -10.34
C GLU A 291 -27.27 1.58 -10.61
N SER A 292 -26.02 2.06 -10.50
CA SER A 292 -25.67 3.45 -10.78
C SER A 292 -25.86 3.82 -12.25
N ILE A 293 -25.58 2.90 -13.19
CA ILE A 293 -25.85 3.08 -14.63
C ILE A 293 -27.36 3.18 -14.89
N GLN A 294 -28.15 2.32 -14.25
CA GLN A 294 -29.61 2.40 -14.35
C GLN A 294 -30.12 3.73 -13.80
N ALA A 295 -29.62 4.17 -12.64
CA ALA A 295 -30.00 5.46 -12.07
C ALA A 295 -29.64 6.63 -13.00
N ALA A 296 -28.46 6.62 -13.62
CA ALA A 296 -28.06 7.61 -14.62
C ALA A 296 -29.01 7.60 -15.83
N GLU A 297 -29.34 6.42 -16.36
CA GLU A 297 -30.30 6.27 -17.47
C GLU A 297 -31.67 6.88 -17.15
N PHE A 298 -32.23 6.57 -15.98
CA PHE A 298 -33.51 7.13 -15.54
C PHE A 298 -33.43 8.64 -15.29
N PHE A 299 -32.31 9.13 -14.76
CA PHE A 299 -32.07 10.56 -14.55
C PHE A 299 -32.07 11.32 -15.88
N ILE A 300 -31.30 10.85 -16.88
CA ILE A 300 -31.25 11.45 -18.22
C ILE A 300 -32.65 11.44 -18.85
N LYS A 301 -33.36 10.30 -18.82
CA LYS A 301 -34.72 10.20 -19.38
C LYS A 301 -35.70 11.15 -18.70
N SER A 302 -35.62 11.33 -17.38
CA SER A 302 -36.48 12.24 -16.63
C SER A 302 -36.27 13.73 -16.97
N ARG A 303 -35.07 14.08 -17.45
CA ARG A 303 -34.66 15.44 -17.82
C ARG A 303 -34.38 15.61 -19.32
N ALA A 304 -34.83 14.67 -20.14
CA ALA A 304 -34.49 14.61 -21.56
C ALA A 304 -34.84 15.92 -22.30
N GLN A 305 -35.98 16.54 -21.98
CA GLN A 305 -36.38 17.82 -22.57
C GLN A 305 -35.39 18.96 -22.25
N THR A 306 -34.87 19.01 -21.02
CA THR A 306 -33.89 20.02 -20.60
C THR A 306 -32.56 19.88 -21.32
N TYR A 307 -32.16 18.65 -21.65
CA TYR A 307 -30.91 18.35 -22.36
C TYR A 307 -31.08 18.29 -23.89
N GLY A 308 -32.28 18.55 -24.42
CA GLY A 308 -32.55 18.50 -25.86
C GLY A 308 -32.52 17.07 -26.45
N ILE A 309 -32.76 16.05 -25.62
CA ILE A 309 -32.76 14.64 -26.03
C ILE A 309 -34.19 14.23 -26.42
N ASP A 310 -34.34 13.72 -27.64
CA ASP A 310 -35.60 13.13 -28.10
C ASP A 310 -35.74 11.70 -27.56
N LEU A 311 -36.72 11.48 -26.70
CA LEU A 311 -37.02 10.15 -26.12
C LEU A 311 -37.46 9.13 -27.19
N ALA A 312 -38.09 9.57 -28.27
CA ALA A 312 -38.49 8.68 -29.37
C ALA A 312 -37.30 8.25 -30.22
N ASP A 313 -36.29 9.11 -30.37
CA ASP A 313 -35.00 8.74 -30.96
C ASP A 313 -34.22 7.80 -30.05
N LEU A 314 -34.14 8.13 -28.75
CA LEU A 314 -33.43 7.32 -27.76
C LEU A 314 -33.98 5.89 -27.67
N ALA A 315 -35.31 5.71 -27.78
CA ALA A 315 -35.94 4.39 -27.76
C ALA A 315 -35.54 3.49 -28.96
N LYS A 316 -34.99 4.07 -30.03
CA LYS A 316 -34.51 3.37 -31.24
C LYS A 316 -33.00 3.14 -31.22
N HIS A 317 -32.32 3.50 -30.14
CA HIS A 317 -30.88 3.36 -30.01
C HIS A 317 -30.52 2.62 -28.73
N ASP A 318 -29.58 1.68 -28.82
CA ASP A 318 -28.95 1.09 -27.65
C ASP A 318 -27.76 1.95 -27.22
N VAL A 319 -27.53 2.02 -25.91
CA VAL A 319 -26.39 2.72 -25.30
C VAL A 319 -25.50 1.68 -24.64
N HIS A 320 -24.20 1.74 -24.93
CA HIS A 320 -23.21 0.89 -24.30
C HIS A 320 -22.21 1.74 -23.53
N VAL A 321 -22.06 1.47 -22.23
CA VAL A 321 -21.07 2.11 -21.36
C VAL A 321 -19.90 1.16 -21.12
N HIS A 322 -18.70 1.55 -21.52
CA HIS A 322 -17.47 0.84 -21.22
C HIS A 322 -16.69 1.59 -20.14
N VAL A 323 -16.31 0.87 -19.08
CA VAL A 323 -15.41 1.40 -18.04
C VAL A 323 -14.06 0.67 -18.16
N PRO A 324 -13.14 1.15 -19.01
CA PRO A 324 -11.84 0.52 -19.27
C PRO A 324 -10.97 0.40 -18.02
N GLU A 325 -10.04 -0.55 -18.11
CA GLU A 325 -9.11 -1.11 -17.11
C GLU A 325 -9.48 -2.47 -16.50
N GLY A 326 -8.49 -3.38 -16.59
CA GLY A 326 -8.01 -4.19 -15.47
C GLY A 326 -8.86 -5.37 -15.01
N ALA A 327 -8.20 -6.43 -14.54
CA ALA A 327 -8.87 -7.58 -13.93
C ALA A 327 -9.52 -7.28 -12.57
N THR A 328 -9.41 -6.04 -12.06
CA THR A 328 -9.91 -5.53 -10.78
C THR A 328 -11.39 -5.20 -10.85
N PRO A 329 -12.25 -5.91 -10.10
CA PRO A 329 -13.68 -5.60 -10.00
C PRO A 329 -13.88 -4.18 -9.48
N LYS A 330 -14.76 -3.42 -10.14
CA LYS A 330 -15.12 -2.06 -9.73
C LYS A 330 -16.54 -2.07 -9.19
N ASP A 331 -16.70 -1.75 -7.92
CA ASP A 331 -18.01 -1.74 -7.28
C ASP A 331 -18.11 -0.53 -6.36
N GLY A 332 -18.98 0.42 -6.73
CA GLY A 332 -19.16 1.68 -6.02
C GLY A 332 -20.00 2.68 -6.82
N PRO A 333 -20.82 3.52 -6.16
CA PRO A 333 -21.74 4.43 -6.84
C PRO A 333 -21.11 5.77 -7.25
N SER A 334 -19.84 6.00 -6.92
CA SER A 334 -19.17 7.30 -7.07
C SER A 334 -19.03 7.76 -8.53
N ALA A 335 -19.07 6.84 -9.50
CA ALA A 335 -18.98 7.16 -10.92
C ALA A 335 -20.31 7.64 -11.53
N GLY A 336 -21.40 7.71 -10.77
CA GLY A 336 -22.74 8.00 -11.30
C GLY A 336 -22.84 9.30 -12.12
N VAL A 337 -22.14 10.35 -11.70
CA VAL A 337 -22.11 11.64 -12.43
C VAL A 337 -21.28 11.54 -13.71
N ALA A 338 -20.18 10.78 -13.70
CA ALA A 338 -19.34 10.63 -14.88
C ALA A 338 -20.00 9.74 -15.97
N MET A 339 -20.94 8.87 -15.57
CA MET A 339 -21.73 8.02 -16.46
C MET A 339 -23.00 8.70 -17.01
N ALA A 340 -23.46 9.78 -16.37
CA ALA A 340 -24.68 10.52 -16.73
C ALA A 340 -24.41 11.65 -17.72
#